data_AF-A0AA96TUT4-F1
#
_entry.id   AF-A0AA96TUT4-F1
#
_cell.length_a   1.000
_cell.length_b   1.000
_cell.length_c   1.000
_cell.angle_alpha   90.00
_cell.angle_beta   90.00
_cell.angle_gamma   90.00
#
_symmetry.space_group_name_H-M   'P 1'
#
loop_
_entity.id
_entity.type
_entity.pdbx_description
1 polymer ?
#
loop_
_entity_poly.entity_id
_entity_poly.type
_entity_poly.pdbx_seq_one_letter_code
_entity_poly.pdbx_strand_id
1 'polypeptide(L)' 'MGSRQTSQRRPTLAEIKATWPAAVDVPTAATAFGMSRSKAYDLVARAEFPAKVAKYGGRFMVITESLIRALSAGD' A
#
# COMPACT_ATOMS: atom_id res chain seq x y z
N MET A 1 -14.65 6.22 23.70
CA MET A 1 -14.97 5.12 22.76
C MET A 1 -14.26 5.41 21.45
N GLY A 2 -13.22 4.66 21.12
CA GLY A 2 -12.34 4.96 19.98
C GLY A 2 -10.95 4.40 20.21
N SER A 3 -10.86 3.07 20.27
CA SER A 3 -9.60 2.35 20.47
C SER A 3 -8.67 2.62 19.29
N ARG A 4 -7.70 3.52 19.46
CA ARG A 4 -6.57 3.65 18.56
C ARG A 4 -5.53 2.60 18.96
N GLN A 5 -5.76 1.34 18.60
CA GLN A 5 -4.70 0.34 18.61
C GLN A 5 -3.77 0.59 17.42
N THR A 6 -2.80 1.47 17.60
CA THR A 6 -1.61 1.57 16.74
C THR A 6 -0.58 0.54 17.21
N SER A 7 -0.92 -0.73 17.08
CA SER A 7 0.07 -1.81 16.99
C SER A 7 0.12 -2.16 15.51
N GLN A 8 1.25 -1.91 14.86
CA GLN A 8 1.51 -2.06 13.42
C GLN A 8 1.23 -3.50 12.93
N ARG A 9 -0.04 -3.85 12.75
CA ARG A 9 -0.45 -5.12 12.16
C ARG A 9 -0.47 -4.94 10.65
N ARG A 10 0.30 -5.75 9.93
CA ARG A 10 0.21 -5.84 8.47
C ARG A 10 -1.23 -6.26 8.12
N PRO A 11 -1.98 -5.46 7.35
CA PRO A 11 -3.34 -5.82 6.97
C PRO A 11 -3.31 -7.07 6.10
N THR A 12 -4.29 -7.94 6.30
CA THR A 12 -4.46 -9.14 5.48
C THR A 12 -5.02 -8.80 4.09
N LEU A 13 -4.84 -9.70 3.12
CA LEU A 13 -5.38 -9.52 1.77
C LEU A 13 -6.91 -9.31 1.77
N ALA A 14 -7.62 -10.01 2.66
CA ALA A 14 -9.08 -9.90 2.81
C ALA A 14 -9.48 -8.52 3.36
N GLU A 15 -8.77 -8.00 4.36
CA GLU A 15 -9.03 -6.67 4.92
C GLU A 15 -8.77 -5.57 3.90
N ILE A 16 -7.68 -5.66 3.12
CA ILE A 16 -7.37 -4.71 2.05
C ILE A 16 -8.52 -4.66 1.04
N LYS A 17 -8.97 -5.83 0.56
CA LYS A 17 -10.08 -5.95 -0.39
C LYS A 17 -11.39 -5.35 0.14
N ALA A 18 -11.66 -5.52 1.43
CA ALA A 18 -12.92 -5.09 2.04
C ALA A 18 -12.93 -3.60 2.43
N THR A 19 -11.78 -3.03 2.81
CA THR A 19 -11.72 -1.73 3.49
C THR A 19 -10.99 -0.64 2.73
N TRP A 20 -10.10 -0.99 1.80
CA TRP A 20 -9.30 0.02 1.12
C TRP A 20 -10.05 0.62 -0.07
N PRO A 21 -9.89 1.93 -0.32
CA PRO A 21 -10.38 2.55 -1.54
C PRO A 21 -9.66 2.00 -2.78
N ALA A 22 -10.15 2.33 -3.97
CA ALA A 22 -9.57 1.88 -5.24
C ALA A 22 -8.08 2.28 -5.43
N ALA A 23 -7.67 3.37 -4.80
CA ALA A 23 -6.27 3.78 -4.71
C ALA A 23 -5.96 4.37 -3.33
N VAL A 24 -4.80 4.03 -2.79
CA VAL A 24 -4.30 4.50 -1.50
C VAL A 24 -2.99 5.27 -1.66
N ASP A 25 -2.58 6.03 -0.66
CA ASP A 25 -1.26 6.65 -0.67
C ASP A 25 -0.13 5.60 -0.52
N VAL A 26 1.07 5.99 -0.94
CA VAL A 26 2.29 5.16 -0.85
C VAL A 26 2.57 4.64 0.57
N PRO A 27 2.54 5.46 1.65
CA PRO A 27 2.73 4.94 3.00
C PRO A 27 1.69 3.90 3.42
N THR A 28 0.40 4.11 3.09
CA THR A 28 -0.65 3.12 3.36
C THR A 28 -0.35 1.81 2.63
N ALA A 29 -0.04 1.84 1.34
CA ALA A 29 0.36 0.66 0.57
C ALA A 29 1.60 -0.04 1.15
N ALA A 30 2.58 0.73 1.66
CA ALA A 30 3.79 0.18 2.26
C ALA A 30 3.50 -0.71 3.48
N THR A 31 2.44 -0.42 4.24
CA THR A 31 2.04 -1.23 5.41
C THR A 31 1.66 -2.66 5.02
N ALA A 32 1.05 -2.86 3.85
CA ALA A 32 0.67 -4.18 3.34
C ALA A 32 1.91 -5.03 3.00
N PHE A 33 2.96 -4.40 2.46
CA PHE A 33 4.23 -5.07 2.18
C PHE A 33 5.17 -5.13 3.39
N GLY A 34 4.80 -4.50 4.52
CA GLY A 34 5.68 -4.39 5.68
C GLY A 34 6.94 -3.55 5.44
N MET A 35 6.89 -2.60 4.51
CA MET A 35 7.98 -1.69 4.18
C MET A 35 7.89 -0.40 4.99
N SER A 36 9.03 0.24 5.23
CA SER A 36 9.07 1.59 5.79
C SER A 36 8.61 2.62 4.75
N ARG A 37 8.08 3.76 5.21
CA ARG A 37 7.67 4.89 4.35
C ARG A 37 8.81 5.33 3.43
N SER A 38 10.02 5.48 3.97
CA SER A 38 11.20 5.91 3.20
C SER A 38 11.55 4.91 2.11
N LYS A 39 11.50 3.60 2.39
CA LYS A 39 11.77 2.57 1.39
C LYS A 39 10.71 2.55 0.29
N ALA A 40 9.44 2.73 0.65
CA ALA A 40 8.35 2.79 -0.32
C ALA A 40 8.53 3.98 -1.29
N TYR A 41 8.87 5.17 -0.80
CA TYR A 41 9.13 6.31 -1.68
C TYR A 41 10.40 6.15 -2.52
N ASP A 42 11.46 5.54 -2.00
CA ASP A 42 12.67 5.20 -2.78
C ASP A 42 12.31 4.28 -3.97
N LEU A 43 11.52 3.23 -3.73
CA LEU A 43 11.04 2.35 -4.79
C LEU A 43 10.13 3.06 -5.79
N VAL A 44 9.24 3.94 -5.32
CA VAL A 44 8.37 4.75 -6.21
C VAL A 44 9.22 5.67 -7.08
N ALA A 45 10.23 6.34 -6.51
CA ALA A 45 11.12 7.23 -7.25
C ALA A 45 11.95 6.49 -8.31
N ARG A 46 12.30 5.23 -8.05
CA ARG A 46 13.00 4.34 -8.99
C ARG A 46 12.08 3.61 -9.96
N ALA A 47 10.76 3.78 -9.85
CA ALA A 47 9.74 3.01 -10.57
C ALA A 47 9.83 1.48 -10.33
N GLU A 48 10.35 1.07 -9.17
CA GLU A 48 10.53 -0.33 -8.73
C GLU A 48 9.51 -0.75 -7.66
N PHE A 49 8.46 0.05 -7.44
CA PHE A 49 7.42 -0.31 -6.48
C PHE A 49 6.65 -1.55 -6.98
N PRO A 50 6.38 -2.56 -6.12
CA PRO A 50 5.80 -3.85 -6.54
C PRO A 50 4.37 -3.76 -7.09
N ALA A 51 3.71 -2.62 -6.93
CA ALA A 51 2.35 -2.37 -7.43
C ALA A 51 2.32 -1.14 -8.33
N LYS A 52 1.27 -1.02 -9.16
CA LYS A 52 1.09 0.13 -10.04
C LYS A 52 0.90 1.41 -9.24
N VAL A 53 1.75 2.39 -9.53
CA VAL A 53 1.70 3.73 -8.92
C VAL A 53 1.30 4.74 -9.99
N ALA A 54 0.32 5.57 -9.67
CA ALA A 54 -0.14 6.67 -10.50
C ALA A 54 0.08 8.00 -9.76
N LYS A 55 0.51 9.02 -10.50
CA LYS A 55 0.67 10.37 -9.95
C LYS A 55 -0.57 11.19 -10.28
N TYR A 56 -1.32 11.56 -9.24
CA TYR A 56 -2.47 12.45 -9.36
C TYR A 56 -2.05 13.84 -8.86
N GLY A 57 -1.72 14.72 -9.81
CA GLY A 57 -1.15 16.03 -9.52
C GLY A 57 0.18 15.92 -8.76
N GLY A 58 0.21 16.40 -7.52
CA GLY A 58 1.40 16.37 -6.66
C GLY A 58 1.54 15.10 -5.79
N ARG A 59 0.60 14.17 -5.84
CA ARG A 59 0.55 13.00 -4.94
C ARG A 59 0.71 11.68 -5.70
N PHE A 60 1.50 10.77 -5.14
CA PHE A 60 1.59 9.40 -5.61
C PHE A 60 0.53 8.55 -4.93
N MET A 61 -0.23 7.82 -5.74
CA MET A 61 -1.27 6.90 -5.33
C MET A 61 -0.96 5.51 -5.89
N VAL A 62 -1.15 4.48 -5.08
CA VAL A 62 -0.98 3.08 -5.44
C VAL A 62 -2.36 2.50 -5.73
N ILE A 63 -2.49 1.82 -6.87
CA ILE A 63 -3.75 1.16 -7.25
C ILE A 63 -3.91 -0.12 -6.42
N THR A 64 -4.99 -0.18 -5.63
CA THR A 64 -5.24 -1.27 -4.68
C THR A 64 -5.39 -2.62 -5.38
N GLU A 65 -6.00 -2.65 -6.58
CA GLU A 65 -6.11 -3.88 -7.38
C GLU A 65 -4.73 -4.44 -7.78
N SER A 66 -3.84 -3.59 -8.28
CA SER A 66 -2.48 -4.00 -8.64
C SER A 66 -1.67 -4.42 -7.40
N LEU A 67 -1.93 -3.79 -6.25
CA LEU A 67 -1.31 -4.15 -4.98
C LEU A 67 -1.75 -5.53 -4.50
N ILE A 68 -3.05 -5.82 -4.56
CA ILE A 68 -3.61 -7.14 -4.24
C ILE A 68 -2.99 -8.22 -5.14
N ARG A 69 -2.88 -7.93 -6.44
CA ARG A 69 -2.29 -8.86 -7.40
C ARG A 69 -0.81 -9.14 -7.08
N ALA A 70 -0.05 -8.11 -6.72
CA ALA A 70 1.35 -8.27 -6.33
C ALA A 70 1.50 -9.11 -5.04
N LEU A 71 0.62 -8.91 -4.06
CA LEU A 71 0.61 -9.69 -2.82
C LEU A 71 0.19 -11.15 -3.04
N SER A 72 -0.74 -11.40 -3.98
CA SER A 72 -1.24 -12.74 -4.29
C SER A 72 -0.30 -13.55 -5.19
N ALA A 73 0.68 -12.92 -5.84
CA ALA A 73 1.61 -13.60 -6.73
C ALA A 73 2.83 -14.20 -5.99
N GLY A 74 3.00 -13.88 -4.70
CA GLY A 74 4.09 -14.36 -3.85
C GLY A 74 3.68 -15.35 -2.77
N ASP A 75 2.43 -15.83 -2.80
CA ASP A 75 1.88 -16.94 -1.99
C ASP A 75 1.77 -18.19 -2.88
#